data_AF-A0A961N439-F1
#
_entry.id   AF-A0A961N439-F1
#
_cell.length_a   1.000
_cell.length_b   1.000
_cell.length_c   1.000
_cell.angle_alpha   90.00
_cell.angle_beta   90.00
_cell.angle_gamma   90.00
#
_symmetry.space_group_name_H-M   'P 1'
#
loop_
_entity.id
_entity.type
_entity.pdbx_description
1 polymer ?
#
loop_
_entity_poly.entity_id
_entity_poly.type
_entity_poly.pdbx_seq_one_letter_code
_entity_poly.pdbx_strand_id
1 'polypeptide(L)'
;MTVLDVARGTYARLPSSTRAYLGRFLQYVPTSMKFGNTYRHWRELLERAKADPAFVKDYRERVLTELLQQAASGSSYYARTLGPIMQGATDGYLPGSDAWQRIPVLTRQTVAEHRDAMCAVPPDRLDSVSTDGSSGEPLAFRLDRNRSPIEYAFVHDAWSRTGFTGTEWRAVFRGLDIASGADRHMEADPALKELRLSVFHLNDAMMAQYLAEIRRRGIAYIHGYPSAITIFCEYLVRSGEAPLSQIKGLLPISERIYPHQRELLEQVFDRAIIAPFYGLSEKVAFAVERPGEPDTYEFNPLYGYTELLDEQGRPVTTPGRSGRIVSSGLLFRGMPLIRYDTRDEAELVELPAAENGYRLVLRDLSPRRDSEFVVGYSGTLIPFCGLCVPVDSENQVREVQFYQDTPGEVELRVVSAGNRAPDLSDYLARMAERADNDLTLHLKLIDKLPMTGRGKRKFIDQRLPVPQDGPLPRDG
;
A
#
# COMPACT_ATOMS: atom_id res chain seq x y z
N MET A 1 22.78 3.79 -12.57
CA MET A 1 21.91 4.88 -12.09
C MET A 1 22.00 6.01 -13.09
N THR A 2 20.87 6.54 -13.57
CA THR A 2 20.88 7.71 -14.47
C THR A 2 21.07 9.00 -13.67
N VAL A 3 21.52 10.09 -14.33
CA VAL A 3 21.66 11.41 -13.69
C VAL A 3 20.35 11.89 -13.06
N LEU A 4 19.22 11.59 -13.71
CA LEU A 4 17.88 11.90 -13.22
C LEU A 4 17.51 11.13 -11.94
N ASP A 5 17.99 9.90 -11.79
CA ASP A 5 17.74 9.10 -10.58
C ASP A 5 18.48 9.67 -9.38
N VAL A 6 19.74 10.05 -9.59
CA VAL A 6 20.56 10.72 -8.58
C VAL A 6 19.92 12.05 -8.21
N ALA A 7 19.50 12.86 -9.19
CA ALA A 7 18.85 14.15 -8.94
C ALA A 7 17.56 14.02 -8.11
N ARG A 8 16.71 13.02 -8.39
CA ARG A 8 15.48 12.75 -7.61
C ARG A 8 15.77 12.29 -6.20
N GLY A 9 16.71 11.35 -6.04
CA GLY A 9 17.15 10.87 -4.72
C GLY A 9 17.73 12.00 -3.88
N THR A 10 18.53 12.88 -4.49
CA THR A 10 19.06 14.08 -3.83
C THR A 10 17.95 15.06 -3.46
N TYR A 11 17.01 15.35 -4.37
CA TYR A 11 15.88 16.25 -4.09
C TYR A 11 15.06 15.78 -2.87
N ALA A 12 14.75 14.49 -2.78
CA ALA A 12 13.99 13.92 -1.68
C ALA A 12 14.68 14.07 -0.30
N ARG A 13 16.02 14.17 -0.28
CA ARG A 13 16.82 14.34 0.94
C ARG A 13 17.07 15.80 1.31
N LEU A 14 16.66 16.76 0.47
CA LEU A 14 16.85 18.18 0.78
C LEU A 14 15.93 18.63 1.93
N PRO A 15 16.37 19.62 2.74
CA PRO A 15 15.51 20.26 3.72
C PRO A 15 14.21 20.77 3.11
N SER A 16 13.12 20.78 3.89
CA SER A 16 11.78 21.18 3.42
C SER A 16 11.77 22.59 2.80
N SER A 17 12.49 23.55 3.37
CA SER A 17 12.64 24.90 2.83
C SER A 17 13.31 24.93 1.45
N THR A 18 14.35 24.11 1.25
CA THR A 18 15.05 23.97 -0.03
C THR A 18 14.18 23.25 -1.06
N ARG A 19 13.47 22.17 -0.66
CA ARG A 19 12.49 21.49 -1.52
C ARG A 19 11.39 22.43 -1.97
N ALA A 20 10.86 23.27 -1.07
CA ALA A 20 9.84 24.25 -1.38
C ALA A 20 10.34 25.32 -2.37
N TYR A 21 11.57 25.80 -2.20
CA TYR A 21 12.18 26.77 -3.12
C TYR A 21 12.41 26.19 -4.52
N LEU A 22 13.12 25.07 -4.62
CA LEU A 22 13.36 24.39 -5.91
C LEU A 22 12.06 23.89 -6.55
N GLY A 23 11.13 23.43 -5.72
CA GLY A 23 9.82 22.96 -6.13
C GLY A 23 9.03 23.99 -6.93
N ARG A 24 9.19 25.29 -6.64
CA ARG A 24 8.52 26.37 -7.39
C ARG A 24 8.92 26.41 -8.86
N PHE A 25 10.13 25.95 -9.20
CA PHE A 25 10.57 25.83 -10.59
C PHE A 25 10.20 24.45 -11.15
N LEU A 26 10.43 23.40 -10.35
CA LEU A 26 10.16 22.02 -10.76
C LEU A 26 8.67 21.76 -11.02
N GLN A 27 7.75 22.52 -10.45
CA GLN A 27 6.31 22.36 -10.70
C GLN A 27 5.92 22.52 -12.17
N TYR A 28 6.71 23.26 -12.97
CA TYR A 28 6.49 23.48 -14.41
C TYR A 28 7.13 22.40 -15.28
N VAL A 29 8.02 21.58 -14.73
CA VAL A 29 8.63 20.46 -15.45
C VAL A 29 7.58 19.36 -15.64
N PRO A 30 7.33 18.89 -16.87
CA PRO A 30 6.39 17.80 -17.10
C PRO A 30 6.73 16.55 -16.29
N THR A 31 5.70 15.86 -15.79
CA THR A 31 5.84 14.61 -15.01
C THR A 31 6.67 13.57 -15.76
N SER A 32 6.49 13.45 -17.07
CA SER A 32 7.28 12.54 -17.92
C SER A 32 8.78 12.86 -17.93
N MET A 33 9.17 14.14 -17.78
CA MET A 33 10.58 14.54 -17.67
C MET A 33 11.12 14.30 -16.26
N LYS A 34 10.31 14.56 -15.22
CA LYS A 34 10.68 14.29 -13.82
C LYS A 34 11.04 12.82 -13.59
N PHE A 35 10.22 11.90 -14.09
CA PHE A 35 10.43 10.45 -13.92
C PHE A 35 11.25 9.80 -15.04
N GLY A 36 11.56 10.53 -16.10
CA GLY A 36 12.48 10.12 -17.16
C GLY A 36 11.93 9.08 -18.14
N ASN A 37 12.84 8.49 -18.94
CA ASN A 37 12.51 7.52 -20.00
C ASN A 37 11.80 6.27 -19.46
N THR A 38 12.21 5.77 -18.28
CA THR A 38 11.61 4.58 -17.68
C THR A 38 10.12 4.74 -17.47
N TYR A 39 9.68 5.89 -16.93
CA TYR A 39 8.25 6.18 -16.75
C TYR A 39 7.51 6.24 -18.08
N ARG A 40 8.05 6.95 -19.08
CA ARG A 40 7.42 7.06 -20.40
C ARG A 40 7.23 5.70 -21.07
N HIS A 41 8.28 4.89 -21.06
CA HIS A 41 8.24 3.53 -21.59
C HIS A 41 7.13 2.71 -20.93
N TRP A 42 7.02 2.75 -19.60
CA TRP A 42 5.95 2.03 -18.89
C TRP A 42 4.55 2.58 -19.18
N ARG A 43 4.38 3.90 -19.33
CA ARG A 43 3.11 4.49 -19.78
C ARG A 43 2.72 3.99 -21.17
N GLU A 44 3.67 3.88 -22.10
CA GLU A 44 3.42 3.35 -23.45
C GLU A 44 3.04 1.86 -23.42
N LEU A 45 3.74 1.04 -22.62
CA LEU A 45 3.38 -0.38 -22.46
C LEU A 45 1.98 -0.56 -21.85
N LEU A 46 1.60 0.28 -20.89
CA LEU A 46 0.28 0.25 -20.27
C LEU A 46 -0.82 0.64 -21.27
N GLU A 47 -0.62 1.67 -22.08
CA GLU A 47 -1.56 2.02 -23.15
C GLU A 47 -1.67 0.90 -24.19
N ARG A 48 -0.54 0.30 -24.60
CA ARG A 48 -0.56 -0.85 -25.52
C ARG A 48 -1.34 -2.03 -24.93
N ALA A 49 -1.14 -2.34 -23.65
CA ALA A 49 -1.82 -3.44 -22.97
C ALA A 49 -3.34 -3.24 -22.81
N LYS A 50 -3.87 -2.03 -23.03
CA LYS A 50 -5.32 -1.81 -23.09
C LYS A 50 -5.90 -2.26 -24.44
N ALA A 51 -5.12 -2.20 -25.52
CA ALA A 51 -5.59 -2.43 -26.89
C ALA A 51 -5.13 -3.76 -27.51
N ASP A 52 -4.07 -4.38 -26.99
CA ASP A 52 -3.41 -5.54 -27.62
C ASP A 52 -3.31 -6.72 -26.64
N PRO A 53 -4.35 -7.58 -26.54
CA PRO A 53 -4.31 -8.78 -25.70
C PRO A 53 -3.20 -9.77 -26.09
N ALA A 54 -2.83 -9.84 -27.37
CA ALA A 54 -1.75 -10.72 -27.84
C ALA A 54 -0.40 -10.26 -27.25
N PHE A 55 -0.12 -8.96 -27.26
CA PHE A 55 1.03 -8.40 -26.56
C PHE A 55 1.04 -8.73 -25.07
N VAL A 56 -0.11 -8.64 -24.39
CA VAL A 56 -0.18 -8.96 -22.96
C VAL A 56 0.13 -10.43 -22.71
N LYS A 57 -0.40 -11.34 -23.54
CA LYS A 57 -0.07 -12.77 -23.48
C LYS A 57 1.43 -12.98 -23.61
N ASP A 58 2.02 -12.51 -24.71
CA ASP A 58 3.43 -12.72 -25.02
C ASP A 58 4.35 -12.10 -23.96
N TYR A 59 3.98 -10.91 -23.45
CA TYR A 59 4.70 -10.26 -22.37
C TYR A 59 4.71 -11.12 -21.11
N ARG A 60 3.55 -11.59 -20.64
CA ARG A 60 3.42 -12.39 -19.41
C ARG A 60 4.23 -13.67 -19.50
N GLU A 61 4.09 -14.42 -20.59
CA GLU A 61 4.76 -15.70 -20.78
C GLU A 61 6.29 -15.54 -20.83
N ARG A 62 6.77 -14.54 -21.58
CA ARG A 62 8.19 -14.25 -21.68
C ARG A 62 8.77 -13.79 -20.34
N VAL A 63 8.14 -12.80 -19.70
CA VAL A 63 8.64 -12.20 -18.45
C VAL A 63 8.61 -13.19 -17.30
N LEU A 64 7.59 -14.05 -17.22
CA LEU A 64 7.53 -15.11 -16.23
C LEU A 64 8.64 -16.15 -16.45
N THR A 65 8.87 -16.55 -17.70
CA THR A 65 9.96 -17.48 -18.04
C THR A 65 11.32 -16.90 -17.66
N GLU A 66 11.58 -15.64 -18.01
CA GLU A 66 12.81 -14.94 -17.62
C GLU A 66 12.95 -14.83 -16.10
N LEU A 67 11.86 -14.55 -15.37
CA LEU A 67 11.84 -14.48 -13.90
C LEU A 67 12.29 -15.80 -13.29
N LEU A 68 11.70 -16.92 -13.73
CA LEU A 68 12.03 -18.25 -13.22
C LEU A 68 13.47 -18.65 -13.53
N GLN A 69 13.95 -18.39 -14.76
CA GLN A 69 15.33 -18.64 -15.17
C GLN A 69 16.33 -17.81 -14.36
N GLN A 70 16.05 -16.53 -14.16
CA GLN A 70 16.90 -15.64 -13.38
C GLN A 70 16.91 -16.05 -11.91
N ALA A 71 15.77 -16.42 -11.34
CA ALA A 71 15.67 -16.89 -9.96
C ALA A 71 16.46 -18.20 -9.78
N ALA A 72 16.24 -19.20 -10.63
CA ALA A 72 16.89 -20.50 -10.52
C ALA A 72 18.42 -20.45 -10.71
N SER A 73 18.93 -19.53 -11.55
CA SER A 73 20.36 -19.37 -11.79
C SER A 73 21.06 -18.42 -10.82
N GLY A 74 20.37 -17.36 -10.37
CA GLY A 74 20.95 -16.28 -9.56
C GLY A 74 20.76 -16.43 -8.05
N SER A 75 19.80 -17.23 -7.59
CA SER A 75 19.48 -17.39 -6.17
C SER A 75 19.73 -18.83 -5.70
N SER A 76 20.44 -18.97 -4.58
CA SER A 76 20.69 -20.30 -4.00
C SER A 76 19.42 -20.97 -3.45
N TYR A 77 18.45 -20.19 -2.98
CA TYR A 77 17.14 -20.70 -2.56
C TYR A 77 16.37 -21.25 -3.77
N TYR A 78 16.24 -20.46 -4.83
CA TYR A 78 15.48 -20.84 -6.01
C TYR A 78 16.17 -21.90 -6.88
N ALA A 79 17.50 -21.98 -6.87
CA ALA A 79 18.21 -23.10 -7.48
C ALA A 79 17.76 -24.45 -6.90
N ARG A 80 17.51 -24.52 -5.57
CA ARG A 80 17.03 -25.73 -4.90
C ARG A 80 15.54 -25.99 -5.11
N THR A 81 14.71 -24.94 -5.10
CA THR A 81 13.25 -25.10 -5.16
C THR A 81 12.69 -25.17 -6.58
N LEU A 82 13.24 -24.37 -7.51
CA LEU A 82 12.81 -24.34 -8.92
C LEU A 82 13.64 -25.27 -9.81
N GLY A 83 14.92 -25.48 -9.52
CA GLY A 83 15.83 -26.27 -10.36
C GLY A 83 15.26 -27.64 -10.79
N PRO A 84 14.79 -28.49 -9.86
CA PRO A 84 14.20 -29.80 -10.22
C PRO A 84 12.90 -29.70 -11.02
N ILE A 85 12.11 -28.64 -10.81
CA ILE A 85 10.88 -28.40 -11.56
C ILE A 85 11.24 -27.98 -13.00
N MET A 86 12.30 -27.17 -13.15
CA MET A 86 12.78 -26.68 -14.43
C MET A 86 13.54 -27.72 -15.27
N GLN A 87 14.11 -28.75 -14.66
CA GLN A 87 14.75 -29.82 -15.43
C GLN A 87 13.74 -30.82 -16.02
N GLY A 88 12.51 -30.88 -15.49
CA GLY A 88 11.50 -31.87 -15.85
C GLY A 88 10.33 -31.34 -16.68
N ALA A 89 10.31 -30.06 -17.06
CA ALA A 89 9.19 -29.47 -17.81
C ALA A 89 9.46 -29.51 -19.33
N THR A 90 8.70 -30.32 -20.06
CA THR A 90 8.72 -30.38 -21.54
C THR A 90 7.88 -29.31 -22.21
N ASP A 91 6.82 -28.80 -21.55
CA ASP A 91 5.85 -27.85 -22.11
C ASP A 91 6.01 -26.41 -21.58
N GLY A 92 7.16 -26.09 -20.99
CA GLY A 92 7.45 -24.78 -20.39
C GLY A 92 6.87 -24.59 -18.98
N TYR A 93 6.90 -23.34 -18.49
CA TYR A 93 6.50 -22.95 -17.12
C TYR A 93 5.30 -22.02 -17.13
N LEU A 94 4.41 -22.22 -18.10
CA LEU A 94 3.32 -21.30 -18.34
C LEU A 94 2.37 -21.28 -17.12
N PRO A 95 1.80 -20.12 -16.81
CA PRO A 95 0.86 -20.02 -15.71
C PRO A 95 -0.34 -20.95 -15.93
N GLY A 96 -0.68 -21.74 -14.90
CA GLY A 96 -1.74 -22.77 -14.97
C GLY A 96 -1.26 -24.16 -15.39
N SER A 97 0.00 -24.33 -15.80
CA SER A 97 0.59 -25.65 -16.08
C SER A 97 0.81 -26.48 -14.81
N ASP A 98 0.93 -27.81 -14.96
CA ASP A 98 1.30 -28.70 -13.85
C ASP A 98 2.66 -28.33 -13.25
N ALA A 99 3.61 -27.89 -14.08
CA ALA A 99 4.91 -27.40 -13.62
C ALA A 99 4.78 -26.17 -12.72
N TRP A 100 3.87 -25.23 -13.06
CA TRP A 100 3.59 -24.07 -12.24
C TRP A 100 2.99 -24.46 -10.87
N GLN A 101 2.03 -25.39 -10.86
CA GLN A 101 1.38 -25.83 -9.63
C GLN A 101 2.34 -26.54 -8.66
N ARG A 102 3.42 -27.14 -9.17
CA ARG A 102 4.50 -27.75 -8.37
C ARG A 102 5.41 -26.74 -7.67
N ILE A 103 5.43 -25.48 -8.10
CA ILE A 103 6.20 -24.43 -7.42
C ILE A 103 5.54 -24.18 -6.07
N PRO A 104 6.27 -24.29 -4.93
CA PRO A 104 5.65 -24.11 -3.62
C PRO A 104 5.17 -22.66 -3.43
N VAL A 105 4.05 -22.51 -2.72
CA VAL A 105 3.58 -21.18 -2.28
C VAL A 105 4.58 -20.60 -1.30
N LEU A 106 4.98 -19.36 -1.55
CA LEU A 106 5.97 -18.64 -0.78
C LEU A 106 5.31 -17.87 0.36
N THR A 107 5.61 -18.26 1.59
CA THR A 107 5.05 -17.62 2.80
C THR A 107 5.94 -16.50 3.32
N ARG A 108 5.38 -15.58 4.10
CA ARG A 108 6.15 -14.55 4.83
C ARG A 108 7.28 -15.14 5.68
N GLN A 109 7.01 -16.26 6.36
CA GLN A 109 8.02 -16.94 7.18
C GLN A 109 9.19 -17.39 6.32
N THR A 110 8.91 -18.05 5.19
CA THR A 110 9.93 -18.50 4.25
C THR A 110 10.76 -17.34 3.70
N VAL A 111 10.13 -16.20 3.41
CA VAL A 111 10.84 -14.98 2.98
C VAL A 111 11.75 -14.45 4.08
N ALA A 112 11.28 -14.40 5.32
CA ALA A 112 12.08 -13.94 6.46
C ALA A 112 13.31 -14.85 6.70
N GLU A 113 13.12 -16.17 6.64
CA GLU A 113 14.17 -17.18 6.89
C GLU A 113 15.24 -17.24 5.79
N HIS A 114 14.86 -16.96 4.54
CA HIS A 114 15.75 -17.13 3.38
C HIS A 114 15.98 -15.85 2.58
N ARG A 115 15.70 -14.66 3.16
CA ARG A 115 15.73 -13.36 2.50
C ARG A 115 16.95 -13.15 1.59
N ASP A 116 18.15 -13.30 2.14
CA ASP A 116 19.38 -13.05 1.38
C ASP A 116 19.69 -14.20 0.39
N ALA A 117 19.29 -15.44 0.72
CA ALA A 117 19.44 -16.58 -0.18
C ALA A 117 18.48 -16.52 -1.39
N MET A 118 17.37 -15.81 -1.28
CA MET A 118 16.40 -15.54 -2.35
C MET A 118 16.87 -14.47 -3.35
N CYS A 119 17.88 -13.67 -3.01
CA CYS A 119 18.37 -12.62 -3.90
C CYS A 119 19.00 -13.24 -5.15
N ALA A 120 18.55 -12.80 -6.33
CA ALA A 120 19.09 -13.21 -7.63
C ALA A 120 20.23 -12.29 -8.11
N VAL A 121 20.50 -11.22 -7.37
CA VAL A 121 21.61 -10.29 -7.57
C VAL A 121 22.29 -10.01 -6.22
N PRO A 122 23.53 -9.47 -6.21
CA PRO A 122 24.18 -9.05 -4.98
C PRO A 122 23.29 -8.15 -4.09
N PRO A 123 23.08 -8.48 -2.80
CA PRO A 123 22.17 -7.74 -1.92
C PRO A 123 22.47 -6.25 -1.75
N ASP A 124 23.72 -5.83 -1.96
CA ASP A 124 24.21 -4.44 -1.90
C ASP A 124 23.72 -3.58 -3.08
N ARG A 125 23.16 -4.21 -4.12
CA ARG A 125 22.50 -3.52 -5.25
C ARG A 125 21.01 -3.26 -5.01
N LEU A 126 20.47 -3.81 -3.92
CA LEU A 126 19.05 -3.72 -3.56
C LEU A 126 18.86 -2.77 -2.37
N ASP A 127 17.65 -2.23 -2.25
CA ASP A 127 17.23 -1.51 -1.06
C ASP A 127 16.60 -2.49 -0.07
N SER A 128 16.94 -2.35 1.21
CA SER A 128 16.21 -3.03 2.28
C SER A 128 14.90 -2.30 2.53
N VAL A 129 13.80 -3.05 2.53
CA VAL A 129 12.45 -2.53 2.74
C VAL A 129 11.78 -3.39 3.79
N SER A 130 11.00 -2.76 4.66
CA SER A 130 10.17 -3.45 5.63
C SER A 130 8.71 -3.15 5.36
N THR A 131 7.84 -4.15 5.52
CA THR A 131 6.40 -3.87 5.60
C THR A 131 6.10 -3.31 6.98
N ASP A 132 5.31 -2.26 7.04
CA ASP A 132 4.85 -1.57 8.26
C ASP A 132 4.00 -2.41 9.23
N GLY A 133 3.88 -3.72 8.99
CA GLY A 133 3.24 -4.64 9.91
C GLY A 133 1.75 -4.43 10.06
N SER A 134 1.00 -4.07 9.00
CA SER A 134 -0.47 -4.02 9.04
C SER A 134 -1.13 -5.32 9.50
N SER A 135 -0.39 -6.42 9.44
CA SER A 135 -0.75 -7.73 9.96
C SER A 135 0.03 -8.14 11.22
N GLY A 136 0.61 -7.23 12.01
CA GLY A 136 1.29 -7.60 13.26
C GLY A 136 2.62 -8.33 13.12
N GLU A 137 2.96 -8.77 11.90
CA GLU A 137 4.15 -9.53 11.58
C GLU A 137 4.93 -8.77 10.51
N PRO A 138 5.78 -7.81 10.90
CA PRO A 138 6.63 -7.09 9.98
C PRO A 138 7.53 -8.04 9.20
N LEU A 139 7.70 -7.79 7.90
CA LEU A 139 8.58 -8.56 7.02
C LEU A 139 9.62 -7.64 6.41
N ALA A 140 10.89 -7.96 6.64
CA ALA A 140 12.01 -7.34 5.94
C ALA A 140 12.35 -8.13 4.68
N PHE A 141 12.40 -7.43 3.54
CA PHE A 141 12.74 -7.98 2.22
C PHE A 141 13.54 -6.95 1.42
N ARG A 142 13.93 -7.31 0.19
CA ARG A 142 14.74 -6.44 -0.66
C ARG A 142 14.01 -6.11 -1.95
N LEU A 143 14.17 -4.88 -2.42
CA LEU A 143 13.63 -4.42 -3.70
C LEU A 143 14.71 -3.77 -4.56
N ASP A 144 14.52 -3.85 -5.87
CA ASP A 144 15.35 -3.13 -6.82
C ASP A 144 15.34 -1.61 -6.54
N ARG A 145 16.53 -1.02 -6.70
CA ARG A 145 16.72 0.43 -6.68
C ARG A 145 15.98 1.07 -7.84
N ASN A 146 15.62 2.34 -7.68
CA ASN A 146 14.99 3.15 -8.72
C ASN A 146 13.66 2.59 -9.27
N ARG A 147 12.85 1.98 -8.39
CA ARG A 147 11.51 1.48 -8.73
C ARG A 147 10.46 2.56 -8.97
N SER A 148 10.65 3.76 -8.40
CA SER A 148 9.63 4.82 -8.38
C SER A 148 9.09 5.23 -9.77
N PRO A 149 9.89 5.38 -10.85
CA PRO A 149 9.34 5.67 -12.19
C PRO A 149 8.35 4.62 -12.68
N ILE A 150 8.60 3.35 -12.38
CA ILE A 150 7.74 2.23 -12.78
C ILE A 150 6.45 2.32 -11.97
N GLU A 151 6.57 2.38 -10.63
CA GLU A 151 5.42 2.50 -9.72
C GLU A 151 4.50 3.67 -10.09
N TYR A 152 5.06 4.86 -10.31
CA TYR A 152 4.26 6.03 -10.68
C TYR A 152 3.63 5.91 -12.07
N ALA A 153 4.15 5.08 -12.98
CA ALA A 153 3.51 4.83 -14.27
C ALA A 153 2.18 4.06 -14.11
N PHE A 154 2.16 3.06 -13.22
CA PHE A 154 0.95 2.31 -12.86
C PHE A 154 -0.02 3.15 -12.01
N VAL A 155 0.49 3.87 -11.02
CA VAL A 155 -0.33 4.75 -10.16
C VAL A 155 -0.99 5.87 -10.98
N HIS A 156 -0.24 6.53 -11.88
CA HIS A 156 -0.85 7.53 -12.76
C HIS A 156 -1.77 6.91 -13.81
N ASP A 157 -1.60 5.63 -14.16
CA ASP A 157 -2.60 4.92 -14.98
C ASP A 157 -3.93 4.80 -14.25
N ALA A 158 -3.88 4.31 -13.01
CA ALA A 158 -5.05 4.21 -12.15
C ALA A 158 -5.74 5.56 -11.98
N TRP A 159 -4.97 6.61 -11.64
CA TRP A 159 -5.51 7.94 -11.40
C TRP A 159 -6.02 8.64 -12.66
N SER A 160 -5.52 8.27 -13.85
CA SER A 160 -6.03 8.84 -15.11
C SER A 160 -7.52 8.57 -15.33
N ARG A 161 -8.08 7.53 -14.68
CA ARG A 161 -9.52 7.22 -14.68
C ARG A 161 -10.39 8.35 -14.10
N THR A 162 -9.82 9.20 -13.24
CA THR A 162 -10.49 10.39 -12.69
C THR A 162 -10.24 11.65 -13.53
N GLY A 163 -9.55 11.54 -14.66
CA GLY A 163 -9.06 12.68 -15.44
C GLY A 163 -7.78 13.34 -14.88
N PHE A 164 -7.12 12.73 -13.88
CA PHE A 164 -5.88 13.27 -13.32
C PHE A 164 -4.73 13.17 -14.33
N THR A 165 -4.05 14.29 -14.60
CA THR A 165 -2.97 14.33 -15.59
C THR A 165 -1.56 14.39 -14.98
N GLY A 166 -1.48 14.46 -13.65
CA GLY A 166 -0.20 14.67 -12.95
C GLY A 166 0.22 16.13 -12.90
N THR A 167 -0.64 17.06 -13.33
CA THR A 167 -0.33 18.50 -13.39
C THR A 167 -1.14 19.32 -12.39
N GLU A 168 -2.14 18.72 -11.76
CA GLU A 168 -3.05 19.35 -10.82
C GLU A 168 -2.55 19.18 -9.37
N TRP A 169 -2.94 20.11 -8.51
CA TRP A 169 -2.67 19.98 -7.08
C TRP A 169 -3.58 18.92 -6.45
N ARG A 170 -3.00 18.16 -5.50
CA ARG A 170 -3.73 17.21 -4.67
C ARG A 170 -3.52 17.47 -3.17
N ALA A 171 -4.57 17.29 -2.38
CA ALA A 171 -4.45 17.17 -0.92
C ALA A 171 -4.07 15.73 -0.59
N VAL A 172 -3.08 15.54 0.27
CA VAL A 172 -2.50 14.23 0.59
C VAL A 172 -2.72 13.91 2.07
N PHE A 173 -3.72 13.08 2.36
CA PHE A 173 -4.01 12.53 3.69
C PHE A 173 -3.30 11.18 3.86
N ARG A 174 -1.97 11.24 3.99
CA ARG A 174 -1.14 10.06 4.24
C ARG A 174 -0.28 10.30 5.47
N GLY A 175 0.12 9.22 6.14
CA GLY A 175 1.08 9.23 7.25
C GLY A 175 2.51 9.58 6.80
N LEU A 176 2.70 10.70 6.11
CA LEU A 176 3.99 11.23 5.69
C LEU A 176 4.64 11.99 6.85
N ASP A 177 5.96 12.00 6.88
CA ASP A 177 6.71 12.85 7.81
C ASP A 177 6.62 14.30 7.32
N ILE A 178 5.90 15.12 8.09
CA ILE A 178 5.78 16.56 7.88
C ILE A 178 6.82 17.21 8.80
N ALA A 179 7.68 18.07 8.25
CA ALA A 179 8.83 18.60 8.99
C ALA A 179 8.41 19.23 10.33
N SER A 180 9.04 18.78 11.43
CA SER A 180 8.69 19.11 12.80
C SER A 180 8.97 20.59 13.17
N GLY A 181 8.05 21.13 13.95
CA GLY A 181 7.97 22.48 14.47
C GLY A 181 6.55 22.67 14.99
N ALA A 182 6.38 23.25 16.19
CA ALA A 182 5.18 23.16 17.04
C ALA A 182 3.82 23.54 16.41
N ASP A 183 3.78 24.06 15.18
CA ASP A 183 2.57 24.53 14.49
C ASP A 183 2.45 24.07 13.02
N ARG A 184 3.25 23.10 12.54
CA ARG A 184 3.29 22.72 11.11
C ARG A 184 2.67 21.35 10.85
N HIS A 185 1.34 21.27 10.89
CA HIS A 185 0.57 20.07 10.57
C HIS A 185 0.23 19.94 9.06
N MET A 186 0.78 20.80 8.21
CA MET A 186 0.68 20.70 6.75
C MET A 186 1.95 21.20 6.05
N GLU A 187 2.32 20.57 4.94
CA GLU A 187 3.48 20.95 4.11
C GLU A 187 3.11 20.93 2.63
N ALA A 188 3.46 22.00 1.90
CA ALA A 188 3.35 22.01 0.45
C ALA A 188 4.64 21.47 -0.20
N ASP A 189 4.50 20.52 -1.11
CA ASP A 189 5.54 20.08 -2.05
C ASP A 189 5.16 20.52 -3.47
N PRO A 190 5.64 21.69 -3.93
CA PRO A 190 5.27 22.20 -5.25
C PRO A 190 5.83 21.36 -6.40
N ALA A 191 6.95 20.64 -6.21
CA ALA A 191 7.49 19.81 -7.28
C ALA A 191 6.53 18.68 -7.67
N LEU A 192 5.85 18.12 -6.68
CA LEU A 192 4.82 17.09 -6.86
C LEU A 192 3.38 17.64 -6.89
N LYS A 193 3.23 18.96 -6.64
CA LYS A 193 1.94 19.65 -6.46
C LYS A 193 1.09 18.99 -5.39
N GLU A 194 1.71 18.67 -4.25
CA GLU A 194 1.05 18.06 -3.11
C GLU A 194 0.89 19.07 -1.97
N LEU A 195 -0.31 19.18 -1.42
CA LEU A 195 -0.51 19.69 -0.08
C LEU A 195 -0.59 18.48 0.86
N ARG A 196 0.48 18.21 1.59
CA ARG A 196 0.55 17.11 2.57
C ARG A 196 -0.08 17.55 3.86
N LEU A 197 -1.04 16.76 4.34
CA LEU A 197 -1.83 17.04 5.54
C LEU A 197 -1.55 15.95 6.57
N SER A 198 -1.36 16.36 7.83
CA SER A 198 -1.12 15.40 8.90
C SER A 198 -2.38 14.58 9.15
N VAL A 199 -2.23 13.26 9.17
CA VAL A 199 -3.31 12.33 9.55
C VAL A 199 -3.32 12.03 11.05
N PHE A 200 -2.42 12.64 11.82
CA PHE A 200 -2.36 12.54 13.28
C PHE A 200 -3.13 13.67 13.98
N HIS A 201 -3.45 14.74 13.25
CA HIS A 201 -4.09 15.96 13.79
C HIS A 201 -5.42 16.23 13.08
N LEU A 202 -6.36 15.29 13.22
CA LEU A 202 -7.67 15.36 12.56
C LEU A 202 -8.77 15.91 13.49
N ASN A 203 -8.51 17.07 14.11
CA ASN A 203 -9.49 17.81 14.90
C ASN A 203 -10.10 18.99 14.10
N ASP A 204 -11.21 19.55 14.59
CA ASP A 204 -12.01 20.57 13.88
C ASP A 204 -11.20 21.82 13.55
N ALA A 205 -10.40 22.32 14.50
CA ALA A 205 -9.58 23.50 14.29
C ALA A 205 -8.57 23.30 13.16
N MET A 206 -7.96 22.11 13.09
CA MET A 206 -7.01 21.77 12.04
C MET A 206 -7.70 21.53 10.69
N MET A 207 -8.84 20.84 10.69
CA MET A 207 -9.61 20.60 9.47
C MET A 207 -10.14 21.89 8.84
N ALA A 208 -10.47 22.91 9.64
CA ALA A 208 -10.78 24.24 9.15
C ALA A 208 -9.60 24.86 8.38
N GLN A 209 -8.37 24.73 8.90
CA GLN A 209 -7.16 25.20 8.22
C GLN A 209 -6.88 24.41 6.94
N TYR A 210 -7.05 23.09 6.97
CA TYR A 210 -6.89 22.23 5.79
C TYR A 210 -7.87 22.63 4.68
N LEU A 211 -9.15 22.83 5.02
CA LEU A 211 -10.17 23.27 4.09
C LEU A 211 -9.83 24.64 3.47
N ALA A 212 -9.39 25.61 4.30
CA ALA A 212 -9.00 26.93 3.83
C ALA A 212 -7.86 26.84 2.79
N GLU A 213 -6.85 26.00 3.05
CA GLU A 213 -5.71 25.83 2.15
C GLU A 213 -6.07 25.05 0.86
N ILE A 214 -6.95 24.05 0.97
CA ILE A 214 -7.53 23.32 -0.18
C ILE A 214 -8.23 24.29 -1.12
N ARG A 215 -9.09 25.17 -0.58
CA ARG A 215 -9.81 26.20 -1.35
C ARG A 215 -8.85 27.23 -1.94
N ARG A 216 -7.92 27.76 -1.14
CA ARG A 216 -6.96 28.79 -1.57
C ARG A 216 -6.08 28.32 -2.75
N ARG A 217 -5.73 27.04 -2.79
CA ARG A 217 -4.93 26.45 -3.87
C ARG A 217 -5.74 25.95 -5.06
N GLY A 218 -7.07 25.93 -4.96
CA GLY A 218 -7.92 25.31 -5.98
C GLY A 218 -7.62 23.83 -6.17
N ILE A 219 -7.38 23.10 -5.07
CA ILE A 219 -7.10 21.66 -5.12
C ILE A 219 -8.34 20.94 -5.67
N ALA A 220 -8.12 20.08 -6.67
CA ALA A 220 -9.17 19.33 -7.35
C ALA A 220 -9.12 17.82 -7.08
N TYR A 221 -8.09 17.32 -6.39
CA TYR A 221 -7.92 15.89 -6.12
C TYR A 221 -7.53 15.66 -4.67
N ILE A 222 -8.02 14.56 -4.09
CA ILE A 222 -7.65 14.12 -2.75
C ILE A 222 -7.04 12.72 -2.86
N HIS A 223 -5.87 12.52 -2.28
CA HIS A 223 -5.17 11.24 -2.23
C HIS A 223 -4.90 10.88 -0.77
N GLY A 224 -5.14 9.63 -0.36
CA GLY A 224 -4.85 9.25 1.01
C GLY A 224 -5.61 8.04 1.51
N TYR A 225 -5.57 7.87 2.82
CA TYR A 225 -6.26 6.80 3.51
C TYR A 225 -7.78 7.08 3.54
N PRO A 226 -8.64 6.14 3.10
CA PRO A 226 -10.09 6.22 3.25
C PRO A 226 -10.53 6.68 4.65
N SER A 227 -9.91 6.14 5.70
CA SER A 227 -10.14 6.53 7.09
C SER A 227 -9.97 8.03 7.35
N ALA A 228 -8.81 8.59 7.00
CA ALA A 228 -8.50 10.00 7.21
C ALA A 228 -9.39 10.92 6.37
N ILE A 229 -9.69 10.53 5.13
CA ILE A 229 -10.59 11.29 4.26
C ILE A 229 -12.03 11.26 4.82
N THR A 230 -12.47 10.13 5.38
CA THR A 230 -13.79 9.99 6.03
C THR A 230 -13.93 10.96 7.20
N ILE A 231 -12.93 11.05 8.09
CA ILE A 231 -12.92 12.01 9.21
C ILE A 231 -13.04 13.46 8.70
N PHE A 232 -12.34 13.79 7.61
CA PHE A 232 -12.47 15.09 6.97
C PHE A 232 -13.88 15.34 6.38
N CYS A 233 -14.49 14.33 5.75
CA CYS A 233 -15.87 14.43 5.28
C CYS A 233 -16.87 14.65 6.41
N GLU A 234 -16.74 13.94 7.53
CA GLU A 234 -17.59 14.14 8.70
C GLU A 234 -17.48 15.57 9.23
N TYR A 235 -16.28 16.15 9.23
CA TYR A 235 -16.07 17.57 9.55
C TYR A 235 -16.82 18.49 8.60
N LEU A 236 -16.71 18.26 7.28
CA LEU A 236 -17.38 19.08 6.28
C LEU A 236 -18.90 19.03 6.43
N VAL A 237 -19.46 17.86 6.74
CA VAL A 237 -20.90 17.72 6.99
C VAL A 237 -21.32 18.47 8.26
N ARG A 238 -20.66 18.25 9.40
CA ARG A 238 -21.07 18.89 10.67
C ARG A 238 -20.86 20.40 10.71
N SER A 239 -19.86 20.91 9.98
CA SER A 239 -19.57 22.35 9.88
C SER A 239 -20.38 23.07 8.79
N GLY A 240 -21.18 22.35 8.01
CA GLY A 240 -21.98 22.92 6.92
C GLY A 240 -21.17 23.34 5.69
N GLU A 241 -19.97 22.78 5.52
CA GLU A 241 -19.04 23.08 4.43
C GLU A 241 -19.17 22.12 3.23
N ALA A 242 -19.99 21.07 3.37
CA ALA A 242 -20.35 20.14 2.30
C ALA A 242 -21.53 20.67 1.45
N PRO A 243 -21.61 20.33 0.14
CA PRO A 243 -20.64 19.54 -0.62
C PRO A 243 -19.42 20.36 -1.07
N LEU A 244 -18.30 19.68 -1.31
CA LEU A 244 -17.06 20.24 -1.81
C LEU A 244 -16.87 19.95 -3.32
N SER A 245 -17.80 20.46 -4.14
CA SER A 245 -17.92 20.14 -5.58
C SER A 245 -16.72 20.53 -6.46
N GLN A 246 -15.73 21.25 -5.92
CA GLN A 246 -14.48 21.55 -6.62
C GLN A 246 -13.58 20.32 -6.78
N ILE A 247 -13.78 19.28 -5.96
CA ILE A 247 -13.04 18.03 -6.01
C ILE A 247 -13.58 17.20 -7.18
N LYS A 248 -12.69 16.83 -8.09
CA LYS A 248 -12.96 16.06 -9.31
C LYS A 248 -12.61 14.58 -9.17
N GLY A 249 -11.72 14.23 -8.25
CA GLY A 249 -11.34 12.84 -8.05
C GLY A 249 -10.79 12.55 -6.66
N LEU A 250 -11.16 11.38 -6.15
CA LEU A 250 -10.58 10.78 -4.96
C LEU A 250 -9.67 9.64 -5.39
N LEU A 251 -8.49 9.57 -4.78
CA LEU A 251 -7.42 8.64 -5.12
C LEU A 251 -7.04 7.81 -3.87
N PRO A 252 -7.93 6.97 -3.31
CA PRO A 252 -7.67 6.32 -2.03
C PRO A 252 -6.62 5.21 -2.16
N ILE A 253 -5.93 4.92 -1.07
CA ILE A 253 -4.86 3.93 -1.02
C ILE A 253 -4.76 3.27 0.36
N SER A 254 -4.17 2.08 0.40
CA SER A 254 -3.68 1.40 1.62
C SER A 254 -4.76 0.86 2.57
N GLU A 255 -6.03 1.19 2.35
CA GLU A 255 -7.16 0.65 3.13
C GLU A 255 -8.32 0.35 2.19
N ARG A 256 -9.19 -0.56 2.63
CA ARG A 256 -10.49 -0.79 2.00
C ARG A 256 -11.40 0.42 2.23
N ILE A 257 -12.26 0.71 1.26
CA ILE A 257 -13.35 1.69 1.42
C ILE A 257 -14.62 0.91 1.78
N TYR A 258 -15.14 1.11 2.98
CA TYR A 258 -16.40 0.47 3.39
C TYR A 258 -17.61 1.15 2.73
N PRO A 259 -18.76 0.46 2.57
CA PRO A 259 -19.96 1.05 1.96
C PRO A 259 -20.37 2.38 2.59
N HIS A 260 -20.40 2.47 3.93
CA HIS A 260 -20.74 3.70 4.64
C HIS A 260 -19.75 4.84 4.38
N GLN A 261 -18.45 4.54 4.25
CA GLN A 261 -17.44 5.54 3.89
C GLN A 261 -17.69 6.02 2.46
N ARG A 262 -17.93 5.10 1.52
CA ARG A 262 -18.21 5.45 0.13
C ARG A 262 -19.43 6.36 -0.01
N GLU A 263 -20.53 6.03 0.67
CA GLU A 263 -21.75 6.86 0.69
C GLU A 263 -21.44 8.28 1.18
N LEU A 264 -20.68 8.42 2.27
CA LEU A 264 -20.28 9.74 2.78
C LEU A 264 -19.35 10.49 1.81
N LEU A 265 -18.38 9.79 1.21
CA LEU A 265 -17.47 10.37 0.22
C LEU A 265 -18.25 10.88 -1.00
N GLU A 266 -19.21 10.12 -1.51
CA GLU A 266 -20.06 10.49 -2.65
C GLU A 266 -21.02 11.65 -2.29
N GLN A 267 -21.51 11.70 -1.05
CA GLN A 267 -22.31 12.83 -0.56
C GLN A 267 -21.48 14.13 -0.49
N VAL A 268 -20.27 14.07 0.06
CA VAL A 268 -19.43 15.26 0.27
C VAL A 268 -18.73 15.70 -1.02
N PHE A 269 -18.32 14.77 -1.86
CA PHE A 269 -17.65 15.03 -3.13
C PHE A 269 -18.54 14.62 -4.30
N ASP A 270 -19.69 15.29 -4.42
CA ASP A 270 -20.80 15.02 -5.34
C ASP A 270 -20.45 14.96 -6.84
N ARG A 271 -19.25 15.40 -7.22
CA ARG A 271 -18.75 15.38 -8.61
C ARG A 271 -17.48 14.56 -8.79
N ALA A 272 -16.96 13.95 -7.73
CA ALA A 272 -15.69 13.27 -7.77
C ALA A 272 -15.82 11.83 -8.26
N ILE A 273 -14.88 11.41 -9.11
CA ILE A 273 -14.69 9.99 -9.42
C ILE A 273 -13.78 9.39 -8.36
N ILE A 274 -14.22 8.29 -7.74
CA ILE A 274 -13.43 7.54 -6.75
C ILE A 274 -12.65 6.45 -7.48
N ALA A 275 -11.31 6.51 -7.43
CA ALA A 275 -10.44 5.55 -8.11
C ALA A 275 -9.37 4.99 -7.15
N PRO A 276 -9.74 4.04 -6.27
CA PRO A 276 -8.78 3.35 -5.42
C PRO A 276 -7.97 2.34 -6.24
N PHE A 277 -6.80 2.02 -5.72
CA PHE A 277 -6.04 0.88 -6.20
C PHE A 277 -5.57 0.00 -5.04
N TYR A 278 -5.53 -1.30 -5.29
CA TYR A 278 -4.91 -2.29 -4.45
C TYR A 278 -3.44 -2.44 -4.84
N GLY A 279 -2.57 -2.50 -3.84
CA GLY A 279 -1.15 -2.70 -4.02
C GLY A 279 -0.48 -3.04 -2.70
N LEU A 280 0.69 -3.67 -2.81
CA LEU A 280 1.42 -4.22 -1.66
C LEU A 280 2.82 -3.59 -1.58
N SER A 281 3.39 -3.55 -0.38
CA SER A 281 4.78 -3.12 -0.19
C SER A 281 5.75 -4.07 -0.89
N GLU A 282 5.40 -5.36 -0.99
CA GLU A 282 6.12 -6.43 -1.68
C GLU A 282 6.16 -6.26 -3.21
N LYS A 283 5.31 -5.40 -3.78
CA LYS A 283 5.27 -5.10 -5.22
C LYS A 283 5.01 -6.32 -6.10
N VAL A 284 4.21 -7.27 -5.61
CA VAL A 284 3.85 -8.49 -6.33
C VAL A 284 2.54 -8.40 -7.11
N ALA A 285 1.69 -7.43 -6.79
CA ALA A 285 0.38 -7.23 -7.42
C ALA A 285 0.00 -5.74 -7.40
N PHE A 286 -0.76 -5.34 -8.42
CA PHE A 286 -1.37 -4.02 -8.54
C PHE A 286 -2.72 -4.19 -9.21
N ALA A 287 -3.79 -3.69 -8.60
CA ALA A 287 -5.14 -3.80 -9.15
C ALA A 287 -5.90 -2.48 -8.99
N VAL A 288 -6.81 -2.19 -9.91
CA VAL A 288 -7.59 -0.94 -9.91
C VAL A 288 -9.07 -1.28 -9.86
N GLU A 289 -9.84 -0.50 -9.11
CA GLU A 289 -11.29 -0.69 -9.06
C GLU A 289 -11.92 -0.44 -10.45
N ARG A 290 -12.89 -1.29 -10.80
CA ARG A 290 -13.65 -1.21 -12.05
C ARG A 290 -14.61 -0.03 -11.99
N PRO A 291 -14.67 0.83 -13.02
CA PRO A 291 -15.60 1.94 -13.03
C PRO A 291 -17.04 1.43 -12.97
N GLY A 292 -17.82 1.95 -12.00
CA GLY A 292 -19.22 1.56 -11.82
C GLY A 292 -19.45 0.24 -11.08
N GLU A 293 -18.39 -0.46 -10.66
CA GLU A 293 -18.46 -1.70 -9.89
C GLU A 293 -17.63 -1.56 -8.61
N PRO A 294 -18.17 -0.88 -7.56
CA PRO A 294 -17.47 -0.71 -6.30
C PRO A 294 -16.96 -2.03 -5.74
N ASP A 295 -15.75 -1.99 -5.19
CA ASP A 295 -15.06 -3.11 -4.55
C ASP A 295 -14.75 -4.31 -5.48
N THR A 296 -14.80 -4.08 -6.79
CA THR A 296 -14.39 -5.05 -7.82
C THR A 296 -13.14 -4.53 -8.52
N TYR A 297 -12.05 -5.31 -8.50
CA TYR A 297 -10.72 -4.89 -8.91
C TYR A 297 -10.17 -5.71 -10.09
N GLU A 298 -9.62 -5.02 -11.08
CA GLU A 298 -8.88 -5.59 -12.20
C GLU A 298 -7.38 -5.61 -11.89
N PHE A 299 -6.80 -6.79 -11.76
CA PHE A 299 -5.36 -6.96 -11.56
C PHE A 299 -4.58 -6.71 -12.85
N ASN A 300 -3.53 -5.91 -12.76
CA ASN A 300 -2.74 -5.52 -13.92
C ASN A 300 -1.80 -6.67 -14.37
N PRO A 301 -1.98 -7.21 -15.59
CA PRO A 301 -1.26 -8.39 -16.05
C PRO A 301 0.23 -8.14 -16.34
N LEU A 302 0.66 -6.88 -16.45
CA LEU A 302 2.08 -6.53 -16.64
C LEU A 302 2.81 -6.38 -15.30
N TYR A 303 2.09 -6.22 -14.19
CA TYR A 303 2.68 -5.96 -12.87
C TYR A 303 3.00 -7.25 -12.12
N GLY A 304 2.04 -8.18 -12.12
CA GLY A 304 2.11 -9.44 -11.38
C GLY A 304 1.35 -10.54 -12.08
N TYR A 305 1.76 -11.78 -11.84
CA TYR A 305 0.94 -12.95 -12.12
C TYR A 305 0.21 -13.36 -10.84
N THR A 306 -1.08 -13.04 -10.76
CA THR A 306 -1.93 -13.30 -9.59
C THR A 306 -2.85 -14.49 -9.85
N GLU A 307 -3.03 -15.31 -8.83
CA GLU A 307 -3.92 -16.46 -8.78
C GLU A 307 -4.71 -16.44 -7.45
N LEU A 308 -5.87 -17.10 -7.44
CA LEU A 308 -6.61 -17.39 -6.21
C LEU A 308 -6.44 -18.86 -5.86
N LEU A 309 -6.11 -19.17 -4.61
CA LEU A 309 -5.97 -20.53 -4.11
C LEU A 309 -7.03 -20.86 -3.06
N ASP A 310 -7.64 -22.04 -3.18
CA ASP A 310 -8.53 -22.59 -2.15
C ASP A 310 -7.76 -23.01 -0.88
N GLU A 311 -8.48 -23.51 0.12
CA GLU A 311 -7.91 -24.00 1.38
C GLU A 311 -6.95 -25.19 1.17
N GLN A 312 -7.13 -25.95 0.08
CA GLN A 312 -6.27 -27.08 -0.30
C GLN A 312 -5.08 -26.65 -1.16
N GLY A 313 -4.92 -25.35 -1.44
CA GLY A 313 -3.83 -24.80 -2.26
C GLY A 313 -4.03 -24.99 -3.76
N ARG A 314 -5.25 -25.29 -4.21
CA ARG A 314 -5.58 -25.47 -5.64
C ARG A 314 -6.15 -24.18 -6.23
N PRO A 315 -5.92 -23.91 -7.53
CA PRO A 315 -6.47 -22.72 -8.18
C PRO A 315 -8.00 -22.68 -8.13
N VAL A 316 -8.55 -21.53 -7.74
CA VAL A 316 -9.97 -21.22 -7.87
C VAL A 316 -10.25 -20.80 -9.31
N THR A 317 -11.10 -21.56 -10.00
CA THR A 317 -11.42 -21.33 -11.43
C THR A 317 -12.90 -21.08 -11.69
N THR A 318 -13.75 -21.15 -10.66
CA THR A 318 -15.19 -20.92 -10.78
C THR A 318 -15.54 -19.56 -10.20
N PRO A 319 -16.11 -18.62 -10.99
CA PRO A 319 -16.62 -17.36 -10.47
C PRO A 319 -17.59 -17.55 -9.30
N GLY A 320 -17.58 -16.63 -8.33
CA GLY A 320 -18.36 -16.75 -7.09
C GLY A 320 -17.67 -17.51 -5.97
N ARG A 321 -16.46 -18.05 -6.20
CA ARG A 321 -15.69 -18.77 -5.19
C ARG A 321 -14.57 -17.90 -4.62
N SER A 322 -14.44 -17.94 -3.31
CA SER A 322 -13.37 -17.24 -2.59
C SER A 322 -12.10 -18.07 -2.50
N GLY A 323 -10.96 -17.38 -2.40
CA GLY A 323 -9.66 -17.96 -2.14
C GLY A 323 -8.68 -16.93 -1.61
N ARG A 324 -7.46 -17.38 -1.31
CA ARG A 324 -6.34 -16.51 -0.95
C ARG A 324 -5.67 -15.97 -2.20
N ILE A 325 -5.32 -14.69 -2.19
CA ILE A 325 -4.55 -14.05 -3.24
C ILE A 325 -3.10 -14.48 -3.11
N VAL A 326 -2.60 -15.12 -4.16
CA VAL A 326 -1.19 -15.49 -4.32
C VAL A 326 -0.67 -14.81 -5.57
N SER A 327 0.50 -14.17 -5.50
CA SER A 327 1.03 -13.43 -6.64
C SER A 327 2.53 -13.59 -6.84
N SER A 328 2.96 -13.51 -8.10
CA SER A 328 4.37 -13.46 -8.49
C SER A 328 4.68 -12.09 -9.10
N GLY A 329 5.61 -11.34 -8.51
CA GLY A 329 6.00 -10.02 -9.00
C GLY A 329 6.82 -10.12 -10.28
N LEU A 330 6.42 -9.41 -11.34
CA LEU A 330 7.06 -9.49 -12.66
C LEU A 330 8.16 -8.43 -12.88
N LEU A 331 8.09 -7.34 -12.12
CA LEU A 331 8.87 -6.11 -12.35
C LEU A 331 10.23 -6.10 -11.64
N PHE A 332 10.24 -6.42 -10.35
CA PHE A 332 11.38 -6.27 -9.47
C PHE A 332 12.01 -7.63 -9.18
N ARG A 333 13.02 -7.98 -9.97
CA ARG A 333 13.59 -9.34 -10.03
C ARG A 333 14.89 -9.50 -9.23
N GLY A 334 15.30 -8.47 -8.48
CA GLY A 334 16.50 -8.52 -7.65
C GLY A 334 16.39 -9.51 -6.49
N MET A 335 15.23 -9.53 -5.82
CA MET A 335 14.82 -10.58 -4.89
C MET A 335 13.42 -11.03 -5.32
N PRO A 336 13.33 -11.98 -6.27
CA PRO A 336 12.06 -12.36 -6.85
C PRO A 336 11.17 -13.01 -5.79
N LEU A 337 9.90 -12.60 -5.75
CA LEU A 337 8.85 -13.22 -4.94
C LEU A 337 7.91 -13.97 -5.90
N ILE A 338 8.00 -15.30 -5.89
CA ILE A 338 7.29 -16.19 -6.80
C ILE A 338 6.25 -16.98 -5.99
N ARG A 339 5.00 -16.99 -6.45
CA ARG A 339 3.81 -17.52 -5.75
C ARG A 339 3.75 -17.07 -4.29
N TYR A 340 3.96 -15.78 -4.03
CA TYR A 340 3.90 -15.19 -2.70
C TYR A 340 2.47 -15.10 -2.19
N ASP A 341 2.20 -15.69 -1.03
CA ASP A 341 0.93 -15.59 -0.31
C ASP A 341 0.81 -14.19 0.31
N THR A 342 -0.08 -13.37 -0.25
CA THR A 342 -0.29 -12.00 0.25
C THR A 342 -1.03 -11.98 1.58
N ARG A 343 -1.66 -13.12 1.94
CA ARG A 343 -2.57 -13.32 3.07
C ARG A 343 -3.88 -12.53 2.94
N ASP A 344 -4.16 -11.97 1.78
CA ASP A 344 -5.46 -11.35 1.48
C ASP A 344 -6.36 -12.40 0.83
N GLU A 345 -7.66 -12.24 1.01
CA GLU A 345 -8.70 -13.10 0.45
C GLU A 345 -9.57 -12.27 -0.48
N ALA A 346 -10.11 -12.92 -1.51
CA ALA A 346 -11.05 -12.30 -2.42
C ALA A 346 -11.92 -13.36 -3.09
N GLU A 347 -12.99 -12.89 -3.72
CA GLU A 347 -13.88 -13.72 -4.53
C GLU A 347 -13.56 -13.55 -6.02
N LEU A 348 -13.51 -14.66 -6.75
CA LEU A 348 -13.30 -14.66 -8.19
C LEU A 348 -14.53 -14.10 -8.93
N VAL A 349 -14.34 -13.06 -9.74
CA VAL A 349 -15.36 -12.54 -10.66
C VAL A 349 -15.09 -13.03 -12.07
N GLU A 350 -13.86 -12.87 -12.56
CA GLU A 350 -13.49 -13.20 -13.93
C GLU A 350 -12.04 -13.70 -14.01
N LEU A 351 -11.82 -14.78 -14.75
CA LEU A 351 -10.49 -15.33 -15.00
C LEU A 351 -9.75 -14.54 -16.09
N PRO A 352 -8.40 -14.54 -16.08
CA PRO A 352 -7.61 -13.97 -17.18
C PRO A 352 -7.93 -14.64 -18.52
N ALA A 353 -8.40 -13.86 -19.49
CA ALA A 353 -8.72 -14.34 -20.84
C ALA A 353 -8.37 -13.28 -21.89
N ALA A 354 -8.33 -13.62 -23.18
CA ALA A 354 -7.97 -12.66 -24.21
C ALA A 354 -8.98 -11.48 -24.27
N GLU A 355 -10.24 -11.77 -23.98
CA GLU A 355 -11.39 -10.86 -24.02
C GLU A 355 -11.27 -9.72 -23.00
N ASN A 356 -10.65 -9.98 -21.83
CA ASN A 356 -10.38 -8.97 -20.80
C ASN A 356 -8.92 -8.50 -20.78
N GLY A 357 -8.14 -8.86 -21.81
CA GLY A 357 -6.72 -8.56 -21.91
C GLY A 357 -5.90 -9.21 -20.79
N TYR A 358 -6.28 -10.43 -20.40
CA TYR A 358 -5.65 -11.27 -19.38
C TYR A 358 -5.66 -10.68 -17.96
N ARG A 359 -6.68 -9.87 -17.64
CA ARG A 359 -6.88 -9.33 -16.29
C ARG A 359 -7.62 -10.34 -15.43
N LEU A 360 -7.09 -10.62 -14.24
CA LEU A 360 -7.84 -11.32 -13.21
C LEU A 360 -8.77 -10.29 -12.54
N VAL A 361 -10.06 -10.58 -12.44
CA VAL A 361 -11.03 -9.70 -11.79
C VAL A 361 -11.49 -10.35 -10.50
N LEU A 362 -11.25 -9.66 -9.39
CA LEU A 362 -11.59 -10.11 -8.04
C LEU A 362 -12.48 -9.07 -7.36
N ARG A 363 -13.34 -9.50 -6.45
CA ARG A 363 -14.13 -8.60 -5.59
C ARG A 363 -13.99 -8.96 -4.12
N ASP A 364 -14.45 -8.09 -3.25
CA ASP A 364 -14.43 -8.29 -1.80
C ASP A 364 -13.00 -8.53 -1.29
N LEU A 365 -12.05 -7.71 -1.77
CA LEU A 365 -10.65 -7.79 -1.36
C LEU A 365 -10.59 -7.49 0.14
N SER A 366 -10.40 -8.56 0.89
CA SER A 366 -10.41 -8.54 2.33
C SER A 366 -9.00 -8.85 2.78
N PRO A 367 -8.32 -7.92 3.48
CA PRO A 367 -7.17 -8.34 4.26
C PRO A 367 -7.67 -9.42 5.23
N ARG A 368 -6.80 -10.34 5.65
CA ARG A 368 -7.16 -11.33 6.69
C ARG A 368 -7.63 -10.72 8.02
N ARG A 369 -7.68 -9.39 8.15
CA ARG A 369 -7.93 -8.60 9.36
C ARG A 369 -8.67 -7.31 9.06
N ASP A 370 -9.43 -6.86 10.04
CA ASP A 370 -10.14 -5.59 10.03
C ASP A 370 -9.15 -4.44 10.31
N SER A 371 -9.27 -3.33 9.58
CA SER A 371 -8.53 -2.08 9.87
C SER A 371 -9.19 -1.37 11.06
N GLU A 372 -8.41 -0.99 12.08
CA GLU A 372 -8.89 -0.34 13.30
C GLU A 372 -8.16 1.00 13.59
N PHE A 373 -8.70 1.81 14.50
CA PHE A 373 -8.15 3.11 14.94
C PHE A 373 -7.72 3.06 16.41
N VAL A 374 -6.83 3.97 16.82
CA VAL A 374 -6.65 4.33 18.24
C VAL A 374 -7.17 5.76 18.49
N VAL A 375 -7.46 6.07 19.75
CA VAL A 375 -8.05 7.33 20.21
C VAL A 375 -7.01 8.10 21.03
N GLY A 376 -6.71 9.35 20.69
CA GLY A 376 -5.83 10.24 21.47
C GLY A 376 -6.49 10.79 22.74
N TYR A 377 -5.74 11.48 23.62
CA TYR A 377 -6.27 12.09 24.85
C TYR A 377 -7.37 13.11 24.53
N SER A 378 -7.23 13.82 23.41
CA SER A 378 -8.19 14.79 22.88
C SER A 378 -9.45 14.17 22.28
N GLY A 379 -9.51 12.84 22.16
CA GLY A 379 -10.55 12.14 21.41
C GLY A 379 -10.28 12.03 19.90
N THR A 380 -9.13 12.53 19.42
CA THR A 380 -8.74 12.41 18.00
C THR A 380 -8.58 10.95 17.60
N LEU A 381 -9.18 10.54 16.47
CA LEU A 381 -8.96 9.21 15.90
C LEU A 381 -7.70 9.19 15.05
N ILE A 382 -6.80 8.26 15.36
CA ILE A 382 -5.53 8.06 14.65
C ILE A 382 -5.64 6.75 13.85
N PRO A 383 -5.66 6.82 12.51
CA PRO A 383 -5.69 5.63 11.67
C PRO A 383 -4.47 4.75 11.89
N PHE A 384 -4.67 3.44 11.92
CA PHE A 384 -3.58 2.50 12.09
C PHE A 384 -2.45 2.69 11.07
N CYS A 385 -2.76 2.93 9.79
CA CYS A 385 -1.76 3.15 8.75
C CYS A 385 -0.84 4.38 9.01
N GLY A 386 -1.15 5.21 10.02
CA GLY A 386 -0.25 6.23 10.55
C GLY A 386 0.76 5.69 11.58
N LEU A 387 0.39 4.67 12.36
CA LEU A 387 1.15 4.11 13.48
C LEU A 387 2.12 2.99 13.11
N CYS A 388 2.45 2.84 11.82
CA CYS A 388 3.39 1.87 11.28
C CYS A 388 4.64 1.66 12.15
N VAL A 389 4.86 0.44 12.66
CA VAL A 389 6.08 0.10 13.41
C VAL A 389 7.21 -0.18 12.39
N PRO A 390 8.28 0.63 12.36
CA PRO A 390 9.44 0.33 11.53
C PRO A 390 10.13 -0.91 12.11
N VAL A 391 10.21 -1.98 11.33
CA VAL A 391 10.91 -3.19 11.77
C VAL A 391 12.08 -3.46 10.85
N ASP A 392 13.26 -3.37 11.42
CA ASP A 392 14.50 -3.80 10.82
C ASP A 392 15.02 -5.05 11.55
N SER A 393 16.12 -5.60 11.06
CA SER A 393 16.79 -6.75 11.69
C SER A 393 17.36 -6.46 13.09
N GLU A 394 17.36 -5.21 13.54
CA GLU A 394 17.96 -4.78 14.82
C GLU A 394 16.92 -4.75 15.94
N ASN A 395 15.64 -4.49 15.61
CA ASN A 395 14.57 -4.31 16.61
C ASN A 395 14.03 -5.62 17.24
N GLN A 396 14.42 -6.81 16.76
CA GLN A 396 14.03 -8.12 17.33
C GLN A 396 12.52 -8.32 17.57
N VAL A 397 11.64 -7.72 16.76
CA VAL A 397 10.18 -7.84 16.90
C VAL A 397 9.67 -9.03 16.08
N ARG A 398 9.00 -10.01 16.71
CA ARG A 398 8.32 -11.13 16.03
C ARG A 398 6.86 -10.81 15.74
N GLU A 399 6.16 -10.30 16.74
CA GLU A 399 4.75 -9.94 16.64
C GLU A 399 4.47 -8.65 17.40
N VAL A 400 3.46 -7.91 16.94
CA VAL A 400 2.98 -6.70 17.60
C VAL A 400 1.45 -6.63 17.62
N GLN A 401 0.91 -6.07 18.70
CA GLN A 401 -0.49 -5.66 18.84
C GLN A 401 -0.53 -4.31 19.55
N PHE A 402 -1.40 -3.42 19.09
CA PHE A 402 -1.75 -2.21 19.83
C PHE A 402 -2.96 -2.53 20.70
N TYR A 403 -2.88 -2.31 22.00
CA TYR A 403 -4.03 -2.44 22.89
C TYR A 403 -4.39 -1.07 23.44
N GLN A 404 -5.68 -0.75 23.48
CA GLN A 404 -6.15 0.49 24.07
C GLN A 404 -7.46 0.27 24.80
N ASP A 405 -7.52 0.75 26.03
CA ASP A 405 -8.74 0.84 26.84
C ASP A 405 -8.96 2.21 27.48
N THR A 406 -8.02 3.14 27.27
CA THR A 406 -8.03 4.49 27.82
C THR A 406 -7.61 5.47 26.70
N PRO A 407 -8.34 6.59 26.46
CA PRO A 407 -7.95 7.55 25.44
C PRO A 407 -6.54 8.10 25.68
N GLY A 408 -5.75 8.21 24.62
CA GLY A 408 -4.35 8.68 24.64
C GLY A 408 -3.33 7.66 25.15
N GLU A 409 -3.75 6.58 25.81
CA GLU A 409 -2.85 5.53 26.30
C GLU A 409 -2.92 4.31 25.39
N VAL A 410 -1.79 3.92 24.79
CA VAL A 410 -1.73 2.73 23.93
C VAL A 410 -0.63 1.79 24.39
N GLU A 411 -0.98 0.55 24.70
CA GLU A 411 -0.03 -0.50 25.04
C GLU A 411 0.43 -1.20 23.75
N LEU A 412 1.67 -0.97 23.35
CA LEU A 412 2.34 -1.70 22.27
C LEU A 412 2.82 -3.05 22.80
N ARG A 413 1.99 -4.07 22.65
CA ARG A 413 2.31 -5.44 23.03
C ARG A 413 3.22 -6.08 22.00
N VAL A 414 4.42 -6.48 22.42
CA VAL A 414 5.43 -7.06 21.54
C VAL A 414 5.85 -8.45 21.99
N VAL A 415 5.92 -9.36 21.03
CA VAL A 415 6.54 -10.67 21.18
C VAL A 415 7.94 -10.59 20.56
N SER A 416 8.98 -10.86 21.33
CA SER A 416 10.37 -10.81 20.82
C SER A 416 10.67 -11.98 19.86
N ALA A 417 11.45 -11.69 18.83
CA ALA A 417 12.03 -12.66 17.90
C ALA A 417 13.34 -13.27 18.42
N GLY A 418 13.91 -12.73 19.51
CA GLY A 418 15.18 -13.17 20.07
C GLY A 418 15.19 -13.21 21.61
N ASN A 419 16.36 -13.50 22.17
CA ASN A 419 16.56 -13.60 23.63
C ASN A 419 16.68 -12.23 24.32
N ARG A 420 16.66 -11.13 23.55
CA ARG A 420 16.73 -9.77 24.07
C ARG A 420 15.41 -9.06 23.85
N ALA A 421 15.07 -8.15 24.75
CA ALA A 421 13.97 -7.21 24.58
C ALA A 421 14.22 -6.31 23.34
N PRO A 422 13.23 -6.15 22.45
CA PRO A 422 13.18 -5.05 21.47
C PRO A 422 13.47 -3.71 22.15
N ASP A 423 14.34 -2.91 21.55
CA ASP A 423 14.42 -1.49 21.88
C ASP A 423 13.59 -0.71 20.86
N LEU A 424 12.49 -0.13 21.33
CA LEU A 424 11.58 0.65 20.50
C LEU A 424 11.44 2.09 21.01
N SER A 425 12.32 2.56 21.90
CA SER A 425 12.20 3.89 22.52
C SER A 425 12.05 5.00 21.48
N ASP A 426 12.86 4.96 20.43
CA ASP A 426 12.87 5.97 19.37
C ASP A 426 11.58 5.93 18.55
N TYR A 427 11.07 4.73 18.28
CA TYR A 427 9.78 4.57 17.61
C TYR A 427 8.63 5.13 18.45
N LEU A 428 8.57 4.78 19.75
CA LEU A 428 7.53 5.24 20.66
C LEU A 428 7.56 6.77 20.78
N ALA A 429 8.75 7.35 20.98
CA ALA A 429 8.95 8.79 21.04
C ALA A 429 8.52 9.48 19.73
N ARG A 430 8.90 8.91 18.58
CA ARG A 430 8.51 9.45 17.27
C ARG A 430 7.01 9.37 17.04
N MET A 431 6.33 8.31 17.46
CA MET A 431 4.86 8.22 17.31
C MET A 431 4.15 9.21 18.22
N ALA A 432 4.61 9.37 19.46
CA ALA A 432 4.10 10.38 20.37
C ALA A 432 4.29 11.79 19.80
N GLU A 433 5.49 12.12 19.31
CA GLU A 433 5.78 13.40 18.66
C GLU A 433 4.91 13.63 17.43
N ARG A 434 4.71 12.62 16.58
CA ARG A 434 3.85 12.71 15.39
C ARG A 434 2.40 12.98 15.73
N ALA A 435 1.96 12.64 16.94
CA ALA A 435 0.63 12.90 17.47
C ALA A 435 0.61 14.09 18.43
N ASP A 436 1.62 14.98 18.43
CA ASP A 436 1.74 16.13 19.35
C ASP A 436 1.65 15.76 20.84
N ASN A 437 2.06 14.55 21.21
CA ASN A 437 1.89 13.95 22.54
C ASN A 437 0.42 13.79 22.97
N ASP A 438 -0.52 13.84 22.03
CA ASP A 438 -1.91 13.42 22.23
C ASP A 438 -2.05 11.89 22.34
N LEU A 439 -0.94 11.17 22.15
CA LEU A 439 -0.83 9.73 22.24
C LEU A 439 0.47 9.34 22.96
N THR A 440 0.36 8.51 23.98
CA THR A 440 1.49 7.87 24.65
C THR A 440 1.46 6.37 24.34
N LEU A 441 2.57 5.85 23.80
CA LEU A 441 2.73 4.42 23.57
C LEU A 441 3.63 3.79 24.65
N HIS A 442 3.14 2.75 25.31
CA HIS A 442 3.87 1.98 26.31
C HIS A 442 4.26 0.62 25.74
N LEU A 443 5.55 0.30 25.74
CA LEU A 443 6.02 -1.03 25.35
C LEU A 443 5.66 -2.05 26.43
N LYS A 444 5.03 -3.14 26.03
CA LYS A 444 4.83 -4.32 26.89
C LYS A 444 5.30 -5.57 26.20
N LEU A 445 6.29 -6.23 26.80
CA LEU A 445 6.76 -7.53 26.35
C LEU A 445 5.82 -8.62 26.84
N ILE A 446 5.43 -9.49 25.92
CA ILE A 446 4.55 -10.63 26.20
C ILE A 446 5.08 -11.89 25.53
N ASP A 447 4.80 -13.05 26.10
CA ASP A 447 5.27 -14.33 25.55
C ASP A 447 4.50 -14.71 24.28
N LYS A 448 3.21 -14.38 24.24
CA LYS A 448 2.29 -14.70 23.15
C LYS A 448 1.10 -13.75 23.13
N LEU A 449 0.69 -13.32 21.94
CA LEU A 449 -0.51 -12.50 21.78
C LEU A 449 -1.79 -13.27 22.13
N PRO A 450 -2.74 -12.65 22.86
CA PRO A 450 -4.03 -13.26 23.16
C PRO A 450 -4.84 -13.50 21.89
N MET A 451 -5.50 -14.66 21.83
CA MET A 451 -6.43 -14.98 20.73
C MET A 451 -7.85 -14.63 21.13
N THR A 452 -8.64 -14.18 20.17
CA THR A 452 -10.10 -14.01 20.33
C THR A 452 -10.79 -15.36 20.53
N GLY A 453 -12.04 -15.34 21.01
CA GLY A 453 -12.86 -16.56 21.15
C GLY A 453 -13.10 -17.33 19.84
N ARG A 454 -12.79 -16.72 18.68
CA ARG A 454 -12.82 -17.37 17.34
C ARG A 454 -11.43 -17.82 16.87
N GLY A 455 -10.41 -17.79 17.71
CA GLY A 455 -9.04 -18.19 17.38
C GLY A 455 -8.28 -17.18 16.51
N LYS A 456 -8.86 -16.03 16.15
CA LYS A 456 -8.18 -14.94 15.42
C LYS A 456 -7.38 -14.04 16.38
N ARG A 457 -6.26 -13.48 15.94
CA ARG A 457 -5.53 -12.45 16.68
C ARG A 457 -5.98 -11.07 16.22
N LYS A 458 -6.35 -10.22 17.17
CA LYS A 458 -6.60 -8.80 16.93
C LYS A 458 -5.27 -8.06 16.77
N PHE A 459 -5.18 -7.19 15.78
CA PHE A 459 -3.97 -6.41 15.57
C PHE A 459 -4.02 -5.09 16.38
N ILE A 460 -5.17 -4.42 16.39
CA ILE A 460 -5.54 -3.48 17.43
C ILE A 460 -6.57 -4.18 18.32
N ASP A 461 -6.39 -4.14 19.63
CA ASP A 461 -7.38 -4.57 20.61
C ASP A 461 -7.98 -3.32 21.24
N GLN A 462 -8.90 -2.70 20.52
CA GLN A 462 -9.61 -1.50 20.93
C GLN A 462 -10.77 -1.84 21.88
N ARG A 463 -10.73 -1.29 23.09
CA ARG A 463 -11.74 -1.47 24.16
C ARG A 463 -12.58 -0.23 24.42
N LEU A 464 -12.25 0.90 23.79
CA LEU A 464 -13.08 2.09 23.79
C LEU A 464 -14.26 1.91 22.82
N PRO A 465 -15.38 2.63 23.03
CA PRO A 465 -16.47 2.71 22.08
C PRO A 465 -16.03 3.52 20.86
N VAL A 466 -15.34 2.87 19.93
CA VAL A 466 -14.89 3.47 18.66
C VAL A 466 -15.82 2.94 17.56
N PRO A 467 -16.23 3.75 16.57
CA PRO A 467 -17.08 3.25 15.51
C PRO A 467 -16.33 2.17 14.72
N GLN A 468 -16.76 0.92 14.87
CA GLN A 468 -16.12 -0.20 14.18
C GLN A 468 -16.65 -0.35 12.75
N ASP A 469 -17.85 0.16 12.45
CA ASP A 469 -18.52 0.05 11.13
C ASP A 469 -19.63 1.12 10.91
N GLY A 470 -19.47 2.34 11.44
CA GLY A 470 -20.49 3.38 11.32
C GLY A 470 -19.99 4.78 11.63
N PRO A 471 -20.80 5.83 11.40
CA PRO A 471 -20.41 7.21 11.72
C PRO A 471 -20.17 7.37 13.23
N LEU A 472 -19.26 8.29 13.59
CA LEU A 472 -19.02 8.69 14.98
C LEU A 472 -20.33 8.92 15.76
N PRO A 473 -20.43 8.45 17.02
CA PRO A 473 -21.58 8.79 17.85
C PRO A 473 -21.73 10.32 17.88
N ARG A 474 -22.93 10.78 17.53
CA ARG A 474 -23.29 12.19 17.65
C ARG A 474 -23.43 12.47 19.14
N ASP A 475 -22.45 13.13 19.73
CA ASP A 475 -22.63 13.71 21.06
C ASP A 475 -23.75 14.76 20.97
N GLY A 476 -24.72 14.64 21.89
CA GLY A 476 -25.87 15.53 22.01
C GLY A 476 -25.55 16.84 22.71
#